data_AF-A0A353NRF1-F1
#
_entry.id   AF-A0A353NRF1-F1
#
_cell.length_a   1.000
_cell.length_b   1.000
_cell.length_c   1.000
_cell.angle_alpha   90.00
_cell.angle_beta   90.00
_cell.angle_gamma   90.00
#
_symmetry.space_group_name_H-M   'P 1'
#
loop_
_entity.id
_entity.type
_entity.pdbx_description
1 polymer ?
#
loop_
_entity_poly.entity_id
_entity_poly.type
_entity_poly.pdbx_seq_one_letter_code
_entity_poly.pdbx_strand_id
1 'polypeptide(L)'
;EQGKQTFGKERLTASEAARTGLIRLMCEDRSILQQVQDELGAEMVFTGKLKDYCELFENPDWESPAELISQVASGSQEELVSLLMSGEEIELDKAQQERLVDDYILTLKRERLSQIIQAKQATLREYEKNGDQEGIKGLLAELNVLYEKLEQVKLTQHRFN
;
A
#
# COMPACT_ATOMS: atom_id res chain seq x y z
N GLU A 1 -0.91 23.41 -37.53
CA GLU A 1 -1.46 22.74 -36.34
C GLU A 1 -1.13 21.26 -36.40
N GLN A 2 -0.51 20.72 -35.36
CA GLN A 2 -0.74 19.36 -34.88
C GLN A 2 0.02 19.26 -33.56
N GLY A 3 -0.72 19.53 -32.47
CA GLY A 3 -0.23 19.37 -31.12
C GLY A 3 0.08 17.89 -30.89
N LYS A 4 1.35 17.60 -30.61
CA LYS A 4 1.73 16.37 -29.92
C LYS A 4 1.14 16.45 -28.52
N GLN A 5 -0.06 15.89 -28.34
CA GLN A 5 -0.56 15.54 -27.02
C GLN A 5 0.38 14.46 -26.47
N THR A 6 1.36 14.89 -25.69
CA THR A 6 2.05 14.00 -24.76
C THR A 6 1.00 13.52 -23.77
N PHE A 7 0.48 12.31 -23.94
CA PHE A 7 -0.15 11.58 -22.84
C PHE A 7 0.92 11.43 -21.77
N GLY A 8 0.95 12.37 -20.82
CA GLY A 8 1.75 12.22 -19.62
C GLY A 8 1.21 10.99 -18.90
N LYS A 9 1.94 9.87 -18.93
CA LYS A 9 1.74 8.83 -17.93
C LYS A 9 1.90 9.54 -16.59
N GLU A 10 0.79 9.71 -15.87
CA GLU A 10 0.84 10.21 -14.50
C GLU A 10 1.81 9.29 -13.76
N ARG A 11 2.88 9.88 -13.21
CA ARG A 11 3.82 9.13 -12.40
C ARG A 11 3.10 8.77 -11.12
N LEU A 12 2.88 7.47 -10.92
CA LEU A 12 2.38 6.95 -9.66
C LEU A 12 3.29 7.42 -8.53
N THR A 13 2.68 7.77 -7.40
CA THR A 13 3.41 7.95 -6.14
C THR A 13 4.03 6.62 -5.72
N ALA A 14 5.05 6.66 -4.86
CA ALA A 14 5.68 5.45 -4.33
C ALA A 14 4.67 4.51 -3.66
N SER A 15 3.68 5.06 -2.96
CA SER A 15 2.60 4.28 -2.32
C SER A 15 1.67 3.63 -3.34
N GLU A 16 1.29 4.33 -4.40
CA GLU A 16 0.45 3.76 -5.45
C GLU A 16 1.18 2.67 -6.23
N ALA A 17 2.47 2.88 -6.50
CA ALA A 17 3.33 1.87 -7.09
C ALA A 17 3.45 0.63 -6.17
N ALA A 18 3.66 0.83 -4.86
CA ALA A 18 3.74 -0.26 -3.89
C ALA A 18 2.41 -1.04 -3.75
N ARG A 19 1.26 -0.35 -3.69
CA ARG A 19 -0.06 -1.02 -3.66
C ARG A 19 -0.28 -1.83 -4.93
N THR A 20 0.03 -1.25 -6.09
CA THR A 20 -0.13 -1.91 -7.39
C THR A 20 0.80 -3.12 -7.52
N GLY A 21 2.08 -2.97 -7.16
CA GLY A 21 3.07 -4.03 -7.18
C GLY A 21 2.70 -5.19 -6.25
N LEU A 22 2.24 -4.89 -5.03
CA LEU A 22 1.74 -5.94 -4.11
C LEU A 22 0.53 -6.67 -4.68
N ILE A 23 -0.42 -5.98 -5.31
CA ILE A 23 -1.58 -6.65 -5.94
C ILE A 23 -1.13 -7.66 -7.00
N ARG A 24 -0.16 -7.28 -7.83
CA ARG A 24 0.40 -8.17 -8.86
C ARG A 24 1.06 -9.39 -8.23
N LEU A 25 1.95 -9.16 -7.27
CA LEU A 25 2.68 -10.23 -6.60
C LEU A 25 1.77 -11.15 -5.81
N MET A 26 0.70 -10.63 -5.18
CA MET A 26 -0.32 -11.44 -4.51
C MET A 26 -1.11 -12.35 -5.47
N CYS A 27 -1.32 -11.93 -6.73
CA CYS A 27 -1.92 -12.81 -7.74
C CYS A 27 -1.00 -13.98 -8.12
N GLU A 28 0.31 -13.81 -8.02
CA GLU A 28 1.30 -14.83 -8.37
C GLU A 28 1.61 -15.76 -7.20
N ASP A 29 1.75 -15.19 -6.00
CA ASP A 29 2.05 -15.90 -4.76
C ASP A 29 1.13 -15.45 -3.62
N ARG A 30 0.18 -16.33 -3.28
CA ARG A 30 -0.79 -16.10 -2.22
C ARG A 30 -0.14 -15.94 -0.84
N SER A 31 1.06 -16.46 -0.59
CA SER A 31 1.73 -16.28 0.69
C SER A 31 2.03 -14.80 0.99
N ILE A 32 2.19 -13.98 -0.07
CA ILE A 32 2.37 -12.54 0.03
C ILE A 32 1.12 -11.86 0.58
N LEU A 33 -0.09 -12.37 0.27
CA LEU A 33 -1.33 -11.86 0.86
C LEU A 33 -1.30 -11.98 2.38
N GLN A 34 -0.87 -13.13 2.90
CA GLN A 34 -0.76 -13.34 4.35
C GLN A 34 0.25 -12.39 4.97
N GLN A 35 1.43 -12.23 4.34
CA GLN A 35 2.45 -11.30 4.81
C GLN A 35 1.93 -9.85 4.84
N VAL A 36 1.22 -9.42 3.79
CA VAL A 36 0.62 -8.08 3.71
C VAL A 36 -0.46 -7.90 4.79
N GLN A 37 -1.28 -8.92 5.04
CA GLN A 37 -2.30 -8.90 6.09
C GLN A 37 -1.68 -8.78 7.48
N ASP A 38 -0.65 -9.58 7.77
CA ASP A 38 0.03 -9.59 9.07
C ASP A 38 0.74 -8.26 9.35
N GLU A 39 1.36 -7.68 8.32
CA GLU A 39 2.22 -6.50 8.48
C GLU A 39 1.48 -5.16 8.37
N LEU A 40 0.40 -5.11 7.58
CA LEU A 40 -0.29 -3.87 7.24
C LEU A 40 -1.79 -3.86 7.57
N GLY A 41 -2.44 -5.02 7.66
CA GLY A 41 -3.90 -5.13 7.77
C GLY A 41 -4.61 -4.74 6.46
N ALA A 42 -5.27 -5.72 5.82
CA ALA A 42 -5.80 -5.59 4.45
C ALA A 42 -6.71 -4.37 4.21
N GLU A 43 -7.63 -4.08 5.13
CA GLU A 43 -8.65 -3.04 4.94
C GLU A 43 -8.09 -1.61 4.82
N MET A 44 -6.90 -1.34 5.38
CA MET A 44 -6.32 0.01 5.39
C MET A 44 -5.37 0.27 4.22
N VAL A 45 -4.93 -0.77 3.52
CA VAL A 45 -3.89 -0.67 2.47
C VAL A 45 -4.49 -0.52 1.09
N PHE A 46 -5.59 -1.21 0.82
CA PHE A 46 -6.22 -1.21 -0.49
C PHE A 46 -7.54 -0.45 -0.42
N THR A 47 -7.70 0.52 -1.32
CA THR A 47 -8.87 1.40 -1.36
C THR A 47 -9.41 1.48 -2.78
N GLY A 48 -10.70 1.75 -2.92
CA GLY A 48 -11.35 1.77 -4.24
C GLY A 48 -11.21 0.42 -4.93
N LYS A 49 -10.95 0.42 -6.24
CA LYS A 49 -10.89 -0.79 -7.06
C LYS A 49 -9.86 -1.83 -6.60
N LEU A 50 -8.74 -1.41 -6.00
CA LEU A 50 -7.75 -2.36 -5.48
C LEU A 50 -8.30 -3.17 -4.30
N LYS A 51 -9.22 -2.58 -3.53
CA LYS A 51 -9.91 -3.32 -2.46
C LYS A 51 -10.80 -4.41 -3.07
N ASP A 52 -11.57 -4.07 -4.09
CA ASP A 52 -12.44 -5.01 -4.79
C ASP A 52 -11.64 -6.19 -5.37
N TYR A 53 -10.42 -5.93 -5.86
CA TYR A 53 -9.52 -6.99 -6.31
C TYR A 53 -8.95 -7.82 -5.15
N CYS A 54 -8.68 -7.22 -4.00
CA CYS A 54 -8.22 -7.97 -2.82
C CYS A 54 -9.27 -8.97 -2.30
N GLU A 55 -10.55 -8.63 -2.39
CA GLU A 55 -11.64 -9.53 -2.00
C GLU A 55 -11.64 -10.82 -2.84
N LEU A 56 -11.11 -10.78 -4.08
CA LEU A 56 -10.93 -11.98 -4.90
C LEU A 56 -9.89 -12.96 -4.31
N PHE A 57 -8.90 -12.46 -3.57
CA PHE A 57 -7.85 -13.29 -2.95
C PHE A 57 -8.31 -14.00 -1.68
N GLU A 58 -9.43 -13.56 -1.09
CA GLU A 58 -9.99 -14.19 0.12
C GLU A 58 -10.61 -15.55 -0.17
N ASN A 59 -11.00 -15.82 -1.42
CA ASN A 59 -11.42 -17.15 -1.85
C ASN A 59 -10.22 -18.10 -1.85
N PRO A 60 -10.22 -19.19 -1.07
CA PRO A 60 -9.06 -20.05 -0.96
C PRO A 60 -8.79 -20.94 -2.18
N ASP A 61 -9.72 -21.02 -3.13
CA ASP A 61 -9.74 -22.06 -4.16
C ASP A 61 -9.22 -21.60 -5.54
N TRP A 62 -8.63 -20.41 -5.67
CA TRP A 62 -8.02 -20.00 -6.95
C TRP A 62 -6.61 -20.57 -7.09
N GLU A 63 -6.32 -21.15 -8.25
CA GLU A 63 -5.04 -21.78 -8.57
C GLU A 63 -4.20 -20.96 -9.55
N SER A 64 -4.77 -19.91 -10.16
CA SER A 64 -4.05 -19.07 -11.12
C SER A 64 -4.59 -17.63 -11.25
N PRO A 65 -3.76 -16.68 -11.72
CA PRO A 65 -4.21 -15.33 -12.08
C PRO A 65 -5.38 -15.31 -13.08
N ALA A 66 -5.45 -16.29 -13.99
CA ALA A 66 -6.52 -16.38 -14.99
C ALA A 66 -7.89 -16.65 -14.35
N GLU A 67 -7.94 -17.46 -13.29
CA GLU A 67 -9.16 -17.73 -12.54
C GLU A 67 -9.65 -16.49 -11.80
N LEU A 68 -8.74 -15.74 -11.19
CA LEU A 68 -9.04 -14.47 -10.54
C LEU A 68 -9.65 -13.45 -11.52
N ILE A 69 -9.07 -13.34 -12.73
CA ILE A 69 -9.59 -12.46 -13.79
C ILE A 69 -10.99 -12.91 -14.24
N SER A 70 -11.25 -14.22 -14.29
CA SER A 70 -12.58 -14.70 -14.69
C SER A 70 -13.69 -14.37 -13.68
N GLN A 71 -13.33 -14.14 -12.41
CA GLN A 71 -14.27 -13.87 -11.31
C GLN A 71 -14.65 -12.39 -11.20
N VAL A 72 -13.89 -11.46 -11.80
CA VAL A 72 -14.27 -10.04 -11.82
C VAL A 72 -15.31 -9.73 -12.88
N ALA A 73 -16.10 -8.68 -12.63
CA ALA A 73 -17.08 -8.17 -13.59
C ALA A 73 -16.43 -7.91 -14.96
N SER A 74 -17.12 -8.25 -16.05
CA SER A 74 -16.56 -8.20 -17.42
C SER A 74 -15.98 -6.83 -17.81
N GLY A 75 -16.51 -5.74 -17.23
CA GLY A 75 -15.98 -4.37 -17.45
C GLY A 75 -14.67 -4.05 -16.74
N SER A 76 -14.23 -4.89 -15.79
CA SER A 76 -13.00 -4.74 -15.00
C SER A 76 -11.91 -5.75 -15.38
N GLN A 77 -12.23 -6.74 -16.22
CA GLN A 77 -11.29 -7.80 -16.62
C GLN A 77 -10.10 -7.25 -17.40
N GLU A 78 -10.33 -6.40 -18.40
CA GLU A 78 -9.26 -5.79 -19.21
C GLU A 78 -8.33 -4.92 -18.36
N GLU A 79 -8.90 -4.20 -17.39
CA GLU A 79 -8.15 -3.38 -16.44
C GLU A 79 -7.27 -4.24 -15.52
N LEU A 80 -7.81 -5.33 -14.96
CA LEU A 80 -7.04 -6.25 -14.14
C LEU A 80 -5.95 -6.97 -14.95
N VAL A 81 -6.24 -7.42 -16.17
CA VAL A 81 -5.23 -8.00 -17.07
C VAL A 81 -4.11 -7.00 -17.34
N SER A 82 -4.44 -5.76 -17.69
CA SER A 82 -3.47 -4.71 -17.92
C SER A 82 -2.62 -4.42 -16.67
N LEU A 83 -3.25 -4.43 -15.49
CA LEU A 83 -2.56 -4.29 -14.21
C LEU A 83 -1.53 -5.41 -14.03
N LEU A 84 -1.93 -6.67 -14.20
CA LEU A 84 -1.06 -7.84 -13.96
C LEU A 84 0.08 -7.95 -14.97
N MET A 85 -0.12 -7.52 -16.21
CA MET A 85 0.89 -7.61 -17.28
C MET A 85 1.90 -6.45 -17.32
N SER A 86 1.78 -5.45 -16.44
CA SER A 86 2.54 -4.19 -16.52
C SER A 86 3.56 -3.98 -15.40
N GLY A 87 3.97 -5.05 -14.70
CA GLY A 87 4.97 -5.00 -13.63
C GLY A 87 6.40 -5.28 -14.07
N GLU A 88 7.34 -4.49 -13.57
CA GLU A 88 8.79 -4.75 -13.73
C GLU A 88 9.23 -5.97 -12.90
N GLU A 89 8.49 -6.24 -11.82
CA GLU A 89 8.56 -7.38 -10.92
C GLU A 89 8.48 -8.76 -11.60
N ILE A 90 7.94 -8.83 -12.83
CA ILE A 90 7.79 -10.07 -13.61
C ILE A 90 9.15 -10.63 -14.05
N GLU A 91 10.17 -9.78 -14.21
CA GLU A 91 11.50 -10.19 -14.67
C GLU A 91 12.49 -10.49 -13.53
N LEU A 92 12.06 -10.32 -12.28
CA LEU A 92 12.92 -10.45 -11.11
C LEU A 92 13.08 -11.92 -10.67
N ASP A 93 14.27 -12.26 -10.16
CA ASP A 93 14.45 -13.53 -9.47
C ASP A 93 13.72 -13.56 -8.12
N LYS A 94 13.55 -14.76 -7.55
CA LYS A 94 12.81 -14.94 -6.28
C LYS A 94 13.35 -14.07 -5.13
N ALA A 95 14.66 -13.96 -4.99
CA ALA A 95 15.26 -13.16 -3.91
C ALA A 95 15.14 -11.65 -4.15
N GLN A 96 15.04 -11.23 -5.41
CA GLN A 96 14.71 -9.85 -5.77
C GLN A 96 13.22 -9.55 -5.52
N GLN A 97 12.32 -10.47 -5.87
CA GLN A 97 10.89 -10.34 -5.57
C GLN A 97 10.63 -10.26 -4.06
N GLU A 98 11.23 -11.14 -3.26
CA GLU A 98 11.09 -11.11 -1.79
C GLU A 98 11.52 -9.75 -1.21
N ARG A 99 12.66 -9.21 -1.65
CA ARG A 99 13.12 -7.86 -1.23
C ARG A 99 12.17 -6.75 -1.68
N LEU A 100 11.63 -6.85 -2.89
CA LEU A 100 10.70 -5.86 -3.41
C LEU A 100 9.37 -5.86 -2.63
N VAL A 101 8.87 -7.03 -2.24
CA VAL A 101 7.71 -7.16 -1.34
C VAL A 101 7.97 -6.43 -0.02
N ASP A 102 9.13 -6.66 0.59
CA ASP A 102 9.52 -5.99 1.83
C ASP A 102 9.58 -4.47 1.66
N ASP A 103 10.17 -3.99 0.57
CA ASP A 103 10.26 -2.55 0.27
C ASP A 103 8.88 -1.91 0.04
N TYR A 104 7.97 -2.61 -0.64
CA TYR A 104 6.59 -2.16 -0.79
C TYR A 104 5.86 -2.11 0.55
N ILE A 105 6.00 -3.13 1.39
CA ILE A 105 5.41 -3.16 2.73
C ILE A 105 5.94 -1.99 3.57
N LEU A 106 7.27 -1.76 3.59
CA LEU A 106 7.87 -0.65 4.32
C LEU A 106 7.38 0.71 3.82
N THR A 107 7.23 0.88 2.50
CA THR A 107 6.69 2.09 1.88
C THR A 107 5.28 2.39 2.39
N LEU A 108 4.42 1.36 2.45
CA LEU A 108 3.03 1.52 2.90
C LEU A 108 2.92 1.70 4.42
N LYS A 109 3.78 1.05 5.22
CA LYS A 109 3.89 1.32 6.67
C LYS A 109 4.23 2.78 6.93
N ARG A 110 5.21 3.30 6.20
CA ARG A 110 5.65 4.69 6.32
C ARG A 110 4.54 5.68 5.97
N GLU A 111 3.82 5.43 4.88
CA GLU A 111 2.68 6.25 4.49
C GLU A 111 1.61 6.25 5.58
N ARG A 112 1.19 5.07 6.06
CA ARG A 112 0.17 4.93 7.08
C ARG A 112 0.54 5.65 8.37
N LEU A 113 1.77 5.47 8.86
CA LEU A 113 2.25 6.18 10.05
C LEU A 113 2.22 7.70 9.85
N SER A 114 2.62 8.18 8.68
CA SER A 114 2.59 9.62 8.35
C SER A 114 1.16 10.17 8.37
N GLN A 115 0.19 9.43 7.81
CA GLN A 115 -1.22 9.83 7.82
C GLN A 115 -1.80 9.86 9.25
N ILE A 116 -1.51 8.84 10.06
CA ILE A 116 -1.96 8.79 11.47
C ILE A 116 -1.38 9.97 12.27
N ILE A 117 -0.10 10.27 12.09
CA ILE A 117 0.56 11.41 12.72
C ILE A 117 -0.11 12.71 12.30
N GLN A 118 -0.36 12.92 11.01
CA GLN A 118 -1.04 14.13 10.52
C GLN A 118 -2.44 14.29 11.12
N ALA A 119 -3.22 13.21 11.18
CA ALA A 119 -4.55 13.22 11.78
C ALA A 119 -4.49 13.60 13.27
N LYS A 120 -3.56 13.00 14.02
CA LYS A 120 -3.36 13.32 15.44
C LYS A 120 -2.84 14.74 15.65
N GLN A 121 -1.98 15.25 14.79
CA GLN A 121 -1.56 16.65 14.84
C GLN A 121 -2.74 17.61 14.59
N ALA A 122 -3.68 17.26 13.72
CA ALA A 122 -4.89 18.04 13.53
C ALA A 122 -5.76 18.03 14.80
N THR A 123 -5.93 16.87 15.44
CA THR A 123 -6.64 16.77 16.73
C THR A 123 -5.94 17.58 17.84
N LEU A 124 -4.60 17.57 17.87
CA LEU A 124 -3.82 18.33 18.86
C LEU A 124 -4.11 19.83 18.76
N ARG A 125 -4.17 20.37 17.55
CA ARG A 125 -4.52 21.79 17.32
C ARG A 125 -5.91 22.13 17.84
N GLU A 126 -6.87 21.20 17.73
CA GLU A 126 -8.21 21.41 18.29
C GLU A 126 -8.20 21.38 19.83
N TYR A 127 -7.42 20.50 20.47
CA TYR A 127 -7.26 20.51 21.92
C TYR A 127 -6.55 21.77 22.43
N GLU A 128 -5.52 22.24 21.72
CA GLU A 128 -4.84 23.51 21.99
C GLU A 128 -5.81 24.69 21.93
N LYS A 129 -6.65 24.74 20.90
CA LYS A 129 -7.68 25.77 20.73
C LYS A 129 -8.73 25.76 21.85
N ASN A 130 -9.08 24.57 22.34
CA ASN A 130 -10.09 24.39 23.39
C ASN A 130 -9.52 24.48 24.81
N GLY A 131 -8.20 24.59 24.97
CA GLY A 131 -7.53 24.64 26.27
C GLY A 131 -7.53 23.32 27.03
N ASP A 132 -7.75 22.18 26.35
CA ASP A 132 -7.80 20.85 26.96
C ASP A 132 -6.38 20.32 27.26
N GLN A 133 -5.86 20.67 28.43
CA GLN A 133 -4.51 20.31 28.85
C GLN A 133 -4.31 18.80 29.05
N GLU A 134 -5.34 18.06 29.49
CA GLU A 134 -5.24 16.61 29.65
C GLU A 134 -5.21 15.92 28.29
N GLY A 135 -6.09 16.34 27.36
CA GLY A 135 -6.10 15.87 25.98
C GLY A 135 -4.78 16.14 25.26
N ILE A 136 -4.20 17.34 25.40
CA ILE A 136 -2.89 17.70 24.85
C ILE A 136 -1.80 16.74 25.36
N LYS A 137 -1.72 16.52 26.68
CA LYS A 137 -0.68 15.69 27.28
C LYS A 137 -0.76 14.25 26.79
N GLY A 138 -1.97 13.68 26.74
CA GLY A 138 -2.18 12.32 26.22
C GLY A 138 -1.75 12.20 24.76
N LEU A 139 -2.19 13.16 23.93
CA LEU A 139 -1.94 13.12 22.49
C LEU A 139 -0.47 13.35 22.11
N LEU A 140 0.26 14.17 22.87
CA LEU A 140 1.70 14.34 22.70
C LEU A 140 2.48 13.04 22.99
N ALA A 141 2.08 12.29 24.02
CA ALA A 141 2.70 11.00 24.32
C ALA A 141 2.47 9.98 23.19
N GLU A 142 1.26 9.94 22.64
CA GLU A 142 0.94 9.10 21.49
C GLU A 142 1.72 9.50 20.23
N LEU A 143 1.82 10.80 19.94
CA LEU A 143 2.60 11.32 18.82
C LEU A 143 4.08 10.94 18.94
N ASN A 144 4.67 11.03 20.14
CA ASN A 144 6.06 10.63 20.36
C ASN A 144 6.30 9.16 19.98
N VAL A 145 5.44 8.24 20.46
CA VAL A 145 5.52 6.82 20.12
C VAL A 145 5.37 6.59 18.60
N LEU A 146 4.49 7.34 17.93
CA LEU A 146 4.31 7.23 16.49
C LEU A 146 5.51 7.74 15.69
N TYR A 147 6.15 8.82 16.14
CA TYR A 147 7.38 9.31 15.52
C TYR A 147 8.54 8.33 15.70
N GLU A 148 8.69 7.71 16.86
CA GLU A 148 9.68 6.66 17.10
C GLU A 148 9.46 5.48 16.15
N LYS A 149 8.21 5.01 16.02
CA LYS A 149 7.86 3.95 15.06
C LYS A 149 8.18 4.32 13.61
N LEU A 150 7.86 5.55 13.21
CA LEU A 150 8.18 6.06 11.87
C LEU A 150 9.68 6.07 11.61
N GLU A 151 10.48 6.46 12.60
CA GLU A 151 11.93 6.47 12.48
C GLU A 151 12.50 5.04 12.35
N GLN A 152 11.98 4.09 13.12
CA GLN A 152 12.38 2.68 12.97
C GLN A 152 12.10 2.13 11.57
N VAL A 153 10.95 2.48 10.97
CA VAL A 153 10.62 2.07 9.60
C VAL A 153 11.62 2.67 8.59
N LYS A 154 11.99 3.95 8.74
CA LYS A 154 12.98 4.59 7.86
C LYS A 154 14.36 3.97 7.99
N LEU A 155 14.82 3.70 9.22
CA LEU A 155 16.11 3.06 9.48
C LEU A 155 16.16 1.65 8.89
N THR A 156 15.04 0.93 8.95
CA THR A 156 14.91 -0.38 8.32
C THR A 156 15.05 -0.25 6.80
N GLN A 157 14.33 0.68 6.18
CA GLN A 157 14.42 0.94 4.73
C GLN A 157 15.82 1.37 4.28
N HIS A 158 16.56 2.13 5.08
CA HIS A 158 17.95 2.50 4.79
C HIS A 158 18.97 1.36 4.92
N ARG A 159 18.64 0.26 5.61
CA ARG A 159 19.55 -0.90 5.73
C ARG A 159 19.44 -1.85 4.54
N PHE A 160 18.34 -1.80 3.80
CA PHE A 160 18.07 -2.66 2.65
C PHE A 160 18.34 -2.00 1.28
N ASN A 161 18.56 -0.68 1.27
CA ASN A 161 19.06 0.10 0.12
C ASN A 161 20.58 0.27 0.19
#